data_AF-A0A4U8SH33-F1
#
_entry.id   AF-A0A4U8SH33-F1
#
_cell.length_a   1.000
_cell.length_b   1.000
_cell.length_c   1.000
_cell.angle_alpha   90.00
_cell.angle_beta   90.00
_cell.angle_gamma   90.00
#
_symmetry.space_group_name_H-M   'P 1'
#
loop_
_entity.id
_entity.type
_entity.pdbx_description
1 polymer ?
#
loop_
_entity_poly.entity_id
_entity_poly.type
_entity_poly.pdbx_seq_one_letter_code
_entity_poly.pdbx_strand_id
1 'polypeptide(L)'
;MIQGFLILSQIQNNLKHKGNTMQNKNFKNIMALSLLGIAFNSYVFASNIAEESFKQYQAKQLTGDTKTACEVILCLSSPSRPSECSAPIAKYFSISAKKWKDTIKKRKNFLKLCPTGGDREMENLAQNIIPNLEGDCSVPQLNARIESKVLETYTYYDSNNIPRKVEIKGHRINPKATRSCELLSQSPYTDFRLSYQCSQKFYKDIEWQSSKEILGTISKAQYEKLDENQRLRVKKTLTQKEQRQNAIAKAKNLPLPIEEYDYYQTKPINKTCWVNLARE
;
A
#
# COMPACT_ATOMS: atom_id res chain seq x y z
N MET A 1 -21.86 -29.86 44.32
CA MET A 1 -22.88 -29.56 43.30
C MET A 1 -22.13 -29.14 42.04
N ILE A 2 -21.56 -30.05 41.26
CA ILE A 2 -22.18 -30.99 40.29
C ILE A 2 -23.17 -30.28 39.36
N GLN A 3 -22.93 -30.47 38.06
CA GLN A 3 -23.57 -29.95 36.83
C GLN A 3 -22.93 -28.65 36.29
N GLY A 4 -22.36 -28.58 35.09
CA GLY A 4 -22.49 -29.43 33.91
C GLY A 4 -21.17 -29.77 33.24
N PHE A 5 -20.79 -31.04 33.37
CA PHE A 5 -20.14 -31.80 32.31
C PHE A 5 -21.11 -31.89 31.13
N LEU A 6 -20.73 -31.40 29.95
CA LEU A 6 -21.10 -31.88 28.61
C LEU A 6 -20.72 -30.79 27.61
N ILE A 7 -19.72 -31.12 26.78
CA ILE A 7 -19.31 -30.58 25.47
C ILE A 7 -17.76 -30.59 25.45
N LEU A 8 -17.21 -31.80 25.51
CA LEU A 8 -15.79 -32.09 25.24
C LEU A 8 -15.63 -33.43 24.49
N SER A 9 -16.59 -33.81 23.65
CA SER A 9 -16.51 -35.08 22.90
C SER A 9 -16.90 -35.02 21.41
N GLN A 10 -16.68 -33.90 20.70
CA GLN A 10 -17.04 -33.81 19.28
C GLN A 10 -16.02 -33.15 18.32
N ILE A 11 -14.74 -33.02 18.71
CA ILE A 11 -13.67 -32.58 17.76
C ILE A 11 -12.48 -33.54 17.78
N GLN A 12 -12.75 -34.85 17.71
CA GLN A 12 -11.72 -35.87 17.39
C GLN A 12 -12.15 -36.87 16.31
N ASN A 13 -13.29 -36.66 15.63
CA ASN A 13 -13.72 -37.47 14.50
C ASN A 13 -13.87 -36.61 13.26
N ASN A 14 -12.76 -36.37 12.53
CA ASN A 14 -12.75 -36.19 11.07
C ASN A 14 -11.34 -36.07 10.43
N LEU A 15 -10.28 -36.53 11.09
CA LEU A 15 -8.98 -36.81 10.45
C LEU A 15 -8.79 -38.31 10.21
N LYS A 16 -9.79 -38.92 9.57
CA LYS A 16 -9.71 -40.32 9.15
C LYS A 16 -10.49 -40.47 7.85
N HIS A 17 -9.98 -39.90 6.75
CA HIS A 17 -10.21 -40.36 5.37
C HIS A 17 -9.45 -39.46 4.38
N LYS A 18 -8.21 -39.86 4.05
CA LYS A 18 -7.54 -39.77 2.73
C LYS A 18 -6.03 -39.90 2.91
N GLY A 19 -5.59 -41.13 3.16
CA GLY A 19 -4.20 -41.54 3.05
C GLY A 19 -4.15 -42.84 2.25
N ASN A 20 -4.17 -42.73 0.93
CA ASN A 20 -3.95 -43.86 0.02
C ASN A 20 -2.54 -43.77 -0.56
N THR A 21 -1.71 -44.70 -0.08
CA THR A 21 -0.86 -45.60 -0.89
C THR A 21 0.00 -44.98 -2.00
N MET A 22 1.29 -44.79 -1.69
CA MET A 22 2.35 -45.37 -2.52
C MET A 22 3.27 -46.22 -1.63
N GLN A 23 3.23 -47.54 -1.87
CA GLN A 23 4.12 -48.51 -1.26
C GLN A 23 5.47 -48.44 -1.97
N ASN A 24 6.56 -48.22 -1.23
CA ASN A 24 7.89 -48.67 -1.64
C ASN A 24 8.30 -49.81 -0.72
N LYS A 25 8.33 -51.02 -1.29
CA LYS A 25 8.73 -52.26 -0.63
C LYS A 25 10.23 -52.22 -0.45
N ASN A 26 10.68 -51.99 0.78
CA ASN A 26 11.94 -52.50 1.33
C ASN A 26 12.06 -51.95 2.74
N PHE A 27 11.63 -52.70 3.75
CA PHE A 27 12.35 -52.82 5.02
C PHE A 27 11.64 -53.79 5.98
N LYS A 28 12.41 -54.78 6.42
CA LYS A 28 12.39 -55.41 7.75
C LYS A 28 11.32 -56.46 8.04
N ASN A 29 11.61 -57.68 7.57
CA ASN A 29 11.81 -58.77 8.52
C ASN A 29 12.94 -58.36 9.48
N ILE A 30 12.66 -58.31 10.78
CA ILE A 30 13.56 -58.56 11.92
C ILE A 30 12.71 -58.17 13.14
N MET A 31 12.16 -59.16 13.81
CA MET A 31 11.95 -59.13 15.25
C MET A 31 11.68 -60.55 15.74
N ALA A 32 12.23 -60.86 16.90
CA ALA A 32 12.00 -62.03 17.75
C ALA A 32 12.85 -63.29 17.47
N LEU A 33 14.14 -63.21 17.84
CA LEU A 33 14.84 -64.34 18.45
C LEU A 33 16.08 -63.84 19.22
N SER A 34 15.98 -63.78 20.54
CA SER A 34 17.00 -64.26 21.49
C SER A 34 16.69 -63.79 22.92
N LEU A 35 16.48 -64.77 23.78
CA LEU A 35 16.49 -64.66 25.23
C LEU A 35 17.95 -64.62 25.73
N LEU A 36 18.16 -63.86 26.81
CA LEU A 36 19.19 -64.01 27.85
C LEU A 36 20.67 -63.99 27.43
N GLY A 37 21.41 -62.96 27.89
CA GLY A 37 22.86 -63.04 27.95
C GLY A 37 23.59 -61.70 28.18
N ILE A 38 23.81 -61.37 29.46
CA ILE A 38 25.04 -60.79 30.05
C ILE A 38 25.54 -59.41 29.56
N ALA A 39 25.84 -58.59 30.58
CA ALA A 39 26.47 -57.28 30.59
C ALA A 39 27.62 -57.08 29.58
N PHE A 40 27.72 -55.87 29.00
CA PHE A 40 28.86 -54.95 29.13
C PHE A 40 28.60 -53.67 28.31
N ASN A 41 28.86 -52.53 28.95
CA ASN A 41 29.20 -51.20 28.45
C ASN A 41 28.79 -50.70 27.05
N SER A 42 28.37 -49.43 27.08
CA SER A 42 28.28 -48.47 25.97
C SER A 42 27.11 -48.70 25.02
N TYR A 43 26.18 -47.75 24.96
CA TYR A 43 25.75 -47.11 23.72
C TYR A 43 24.86 -45.92 24.12
N VAL A 44 25.52 -44.79 24.38
CA VAL A 44 24.91 -43.46 24.25
C VAL A 44 24.59 -43.28 22.77
N PHE A 45 23.43 -43.73 22.31
CA PHE A 45 22.94 -43.39 20.97
C PHE A 45 21.42 -43.35 20.97
N ALA A 46 20.88 -42.27 21.53
CA ALA A 46 19.55 -41.78 21.20
C ALA A 46 19.55 -40.25 21.18
N SER A 47 20.55 -39.67 20.51
CA SER A 47 20.56 -38.25 20.16
C SER A 47 21.19 -38.13 18.79
N ASN A 48 20.45 -38.43 17.72
CA ASN A 48 20.87 -38.09 16.34
C ASN A 48 19.78 -38.25 15.26
N ILE A 49 18.47 -38.25 15.59
CA ILE A 49 17.41 -38.28 14.54
C ILE A 49 16.33 -37.18 14.75
N ALA A 50 16.58 -36.24 15.67
CA ALA A 50 15.78 -35.02 15.82
C ALA A 50 16.61 -33.74 15.56
N GLU A 51 17.81 -33.87 14.99
CA GLU A 51 18.71 -32.75 14.72
C GLU A 51 19.01 -32.55 13.22
N GLU A 52 18.70 -33.52 12.36
CA GLU A 52 18.89 -33.37 10.90
C GLU A 52 17.74 -32.62 10.21
N SER A 53 16.54 -32.57 10.78
CA SER A 53 15.44 -31.74 10.26
C SER A 53 15.50 -30.29 10.73
N PHE A 54 16.25 -29.98 11.81
CA PHE A 54 16.46 -28.61 12.29
C PHE A 54 17.69 -27.93 11.67
N LYS A 55 18.62 -28.69 11.09
CA LYS A 55 19.78 -28.14 10.34
C LYS A 55 19.41 -27.48 9.01
N GLN A 56 18.25 -27.81 8.43
CA GLN A 56 17.81 -27.21 7.15
C GLN A 56 17.13 -25.84 7.32
N TYR A 57 16.70 -25.50 8.53
CA TYR A 57 16.17 -24.18 8.92
C TYR A 57 17.06 -23.51 9.97
N GLN A 58 18.34 -23.88 10.05
CA GLN A 58 19.32 -22.93 10.56
C GLN A 58 19.23 -21.72 9.64
N ALA A 59 19.03 -20.55 10.21
CA ALA A 59 19.29 -19.28 9.56
C ALA A 59 20.73 -19.34 9.02
N LYS A 60 20.91 -19.90 7.81
CA LYS A 60 22.10 -19.73 7.01
C LYS A 60 22.20 -18.23 6.94
N GLN A 61 23.12 -17.66 7.72
CA GLN A 61 23.21 -16.22 7.92
C GLN A 61 23.28 -15.63 6.53
N LEU A 62 22.14 -15.13 6.05
CA LEU A 62 22.05 -14.71 4.66
C LEU A 62 22.97 -13.51 4.60
N THR A 63 23.98 -13.55 3.75
CA THR A 63 24.95 -12.48 3.61
C THR A 63 24.86 -11.89 2.21
N GLY A 64 25.34 -10.64 2.08
CA GLY A 64 25.40 -9.94 0.81
C GLY A 64 24.08 -9.89 0.05
N ASP A 65 24.15 -10.15 -1.26
CA ASP A 65 23.01 -10.03 -2.17
C ASP A 65 21.92 -11.06 -1.94
N THR A 66 22.28 -12.24 -1.41
CA THR A 66 21.30 -13.27 -1.01
C THR A 66 20.38 -12.76 0.08
N LYS A 67 20.94 -12.10 1.11
CA LYS A 67 20.15 -11.45 2.17
C LYS A 67 19.22 -10.39 1.58
N THR A 68 19.79 -9.50 0.77
CA THR A 68 19.04 -8.40 0.17
C THR A 68 17.89 -8.92 -0.70
N ALA A 69 18.12 -9.99 -1.48
CA ALA A 69 17.08 -10.56 -2.34
C ALA A 69 15.88 -11.08 -1.53
N CYS A 70 16.13 -11.77 -0.41
CA CYS A 70 15.05 -12.22 0.46
C CYS A 70 14.34 -11.06 1.17
N GLU A 71 15.09 -10.06 1.64
CA GLU A 71 14.51 -8.85 2.22
C GLU A 71 13.61 -8.12 1.22
N VAL A 72 14.02 -8.03 -0.05
CA VAL A 72 13.21 -7.42 -1.11
C VAL A 72 11.91 -8.17 -1.32
N ILE A 73 11.93 -9.50 -1.38
CA ILE A 73 10.70 -10.29 -1.54
C ILE A 73 9.76 -10.02 -0.37
N LEU A 74 10.26 -10.10 0.86
CA LEU A 74 9.46 -9.86 2.06
C LEU A 74 8.90 -8.44 2.09
N CYS A 75 9.75 -7.43 1.88
CA CYS A 75 9.38 -6.03 1.94
C CYS A 75 8.39 -5.63 0.84
N LEU A 76 8.54 -6.15 -0.39
CA LEU A 76 7.60 -5.86 -1.48
C LEU A 76 6.28 -6.65 -1.36
N SER A 77 6.24 -7.69 -0.54
CA SER A 77 5.03 -8.46 -0.26
C SER A 77 4.15 -7.85 0.84
N SER A 78 4.70 -6.90 1.61
CA SER A 78 3.97 -6.18 2.63
C SER A 78 3.58 -4.76 2.17
N PRO A 79 2.34 -4.32 2.45
CA PRO A 79 1.91 -2.93 2.28
C PRO A 79 2.45 -2.01 3.37
N SER A 80 2.76 -2.54 4.56
CA SER A 80 3.44 -1.81 5.64
C SER A 80 4.94 -2.09 5.59
N ARG A 81 5.74 -1.03 5.56
CA ARG A 81 7.18 -1.15 5.39
C ARG A 81 7.91 -0.37 6.47
N PRO A 82 8.60 -1.06 7.38
CA PRO A 82 9.45 -0.39 8.35
C PRO A 82 10.69 0.18 7.63
N SER A 83 11.44 1.04 8.31
CA SER A 83 12.57 1.77 7.74
C SER A 83 13.63 0.88 7.09
N GLU A 84 13.79 -0.34 7.60
CA GLU A 84 14.73 -1.39 7.18
C GLU A 84 14.48 -1.83 5.75
N CYS A 85 13.23 -1.73 5.27
CA CYS A 85 12.87 -2.07 3.90
C CYS A 85 13.36 -1.05 2.86
N SER A 86 13.76 0.16 3.29
CA SER A 86 14.10 1.25 2.35
C SER A 86 15.33 0.91 1.51
N ALA A 87 16.40 0.42 2.13
CA ALA A 87 17.65 0.11 1.43
C ALA A 87 17.54 -1.10 0.49
N PRO A 88 16.95 -2.25 0.89
CA PRO A 88 16.72 -3.37 -0.02
C PRO A 88 15.85 -2.99 -1.22
N ILE A 89 14.75 -2.27 -0.98
CA ILE A 89 13.84 -1.81 -2.05
C ILE A 89 14.54 -0.85 -3.02
N ALA A 90 15.32 0.11 -2.50
CA ALA A 90 16.07 1.03 -3.34
C ALA A 90 17.07 0.30 -4.23
N LYS A 91 17.81 -0.67 -3.66
CA LYS A 91 18.72 -1.54 -4.42
C LYS A 91 17.96 -2.32 -5.49
N TYR A 92 16.81 -2.90 -5.17
CA TYR A 92 16.00 -3.61 -6.16
C TYR A 92 15.56 -2.72 -7.33
N PHE A 93 15.02 -1.54 -7.06
CA PHE A 93 14.57 -0.63 -8.11
C PHE A 93 15.72 0.02 -8.90
N SER A 94 16.94 0.06 -8.36
CA SER A 94 18.14 0.45 -9.13
C SER A 94 18.54 -0.58 -10.19
N ILE A 95 18.12 -1.85 -10.06
CA ILE A 95 18.37 -2.88 -11.07
C ILE A 95 17.54 -2.55 -12.31
N SER A 96 18.22 -1.98 -13.29
CA SER A 96 17.63 -1.50 -14.54
C SER A 96 18.53 -1.80 -15.74
N ALA A 97 17.92 -1.72 -16.92
CA ALA A 97 18.56 -1.83 -18.22
C ALA A 97 17.81 -0.96 -19.23
N LYS A 98 18.43 -0.71 -20.39
CA LYS A 98 17.84 0.10 -21.46
C LYS A 98 16.49 -0.46 -21.96
N LYS A 99 16.33 -1.78 -21.96
CA LYS A 99 15.10 -2.46 -22.38
C LYS A 99 14.40 -3.09 -21.18
N TRP A 100 13.08 -2.93 -21.08
CA TRP A 100 12.27 -3.49 -19.98
C TRP A 100 12.43 -5.01 -19.82
N LYS A 101 12.48 -5.75 -20.93
CA LYS A 101 12.73 -7.20 -20.93
C LYS A 101 14.06 -7.57 -20.26
N ASP A 102 15.10 -6.75 -20.46
CA ASP A 102 16.41 -6.98 -19.84
C ASP A 102 16.39 -6.61 -18.35
N THR A 103 15.65 -5.56 -17.98
CA THR A 103 15.38 -5.22 -16.57
C THR A 103 14.71 -6.37 -15.83
N ILE A 104 13.65 -6.95 -16.41
CA ILE A 104 12.96 -8.12 -15.85
C ILE A 104 13.93 -9.29 -15.68
N LYS A 105 14.76 -9.59 -16.69
CA LYS A 105 15.75 -10.68 -16.62
C LYS A 105 16.74 -10.47 -15.47
N LYS A 106 17.27 -9.25 -15.31
CA LYS A 106 18.19 -8.92 -14.20
C LYS A 106 17.51 -9.03 -12.84
N ARG A 107 16.26 -8.54 -12.71
CA ARG A 107 15.48 -8.65 -11.47
C ARG A 107 15.18 -10.10 -11.11
N LYS A 108 14.79 -10.94 -12.08
CA LYS A 108 14.64 -12.39 -11.88
C LYS A 108 15.93 -13.03 -11.36
N ASN A 109 17.06 -12.73 -12.00
CA ASN A 109 18.37 -13.25 -11.58
C ASN A 109 18.75 -12.84 -10.16
N PHE A 110 18.50 -11.57 -9.79
CA PHE A 110 18.73 -11.08 -8.43
C PHE A 110 17.82 -11.78 -7.42
N LEU A 111 16.52 -11.88 -7.69
CA LEU A 111 15.56 -12.52 -6.77
C LEU A 111 15.77 -14.04 -6.65
N LYS A 112 16.35 -14.68 -7.67
CA LYS A 112 16.74 -16.10 -7.64
C LYS A 112 17.80 -16.40 -6.58
N LEU A 113 18.52 -15.39 -6.08
CA LEU A 113 19.46 -15.56 -4.98
C LEU A 113 18.75 -15.93 -3.67
N CYS A 114 17.46 -15.59 -3.51
CA CYS A 114 16.70 -15.99 -2.34
C CYS A 114 16.13 -17.41 -2.52
N PRO A 115 16.44 -18.37 -1.62
CA PRO A 115 15.87 -19.71 -1.68
C PRO A 115 14.38 -19.69 -1.31
N THR A 116 13.52 -20.21 -2.19
CA THR A 116 12.05 -20.25 -2.02
C THR A 116 11.54 -21.54 -1.37
N GLY A 117 12.43 -22.48 -1.04
CA GLY A 117 12.07 -23.76 -0.39
C GLY A 117 11.24 -24.71 -1.26
N GLY A 118 11.12 -24.44 -2.57
CA GLY A 118 10.33 -25.25 -3.51
C GLY A 118 8.82 -24.94 -3.49
N ASP A 119 8.40 -23.87 -2.83
CA ASP A 119 7.00 -23.43 -2.88
C ASP A 119 6.70 -22.73 -4.23
N ARG A 120 5.77 -23.31 -5.00
CA ARG A 120 5.41 -22.85 -6.35
C ARG A 120 4.78 -21.46 -6.36
N GLU A 121 3.99 -21.10 -5.36
CA GLU A 121 3.31 -19.80 -5.28
C GLU A 121 4.29 -18.70 -4.84
N MET A 122 5.25 -19.02 -3.96
CA MET A 122 6.36 -18.13 -3.59
C MET A 122 7.32 -17.92 -4.76
N GLU A 123 7.62 -18.98 -5.51
CA GLU A 123 8.38 -18.89 -6.77
C GLU A 123 7.67 -18.02 -7.79
N ASN A 124 6.35 -18.18 -7.94
CA ASN A 124 5.55 -17.34 -8.82
C ASN A 124 5.62 -15.86 -8.42
N LEU A 125 5.49 -15.55 -7.13
CA LEU A 125 5.66 -14.20 -6.61
C LEU A 125 7.06 -13.64 -6.94
N ALA A 126 8.11 -14.39 -6.60
CA ALA A 126 9.50 -13.95 -6.78
C ALA A 126 9.94 -13.84 -8.24
N GLN A 127 9.40 -14.68 -9.13
CA GLN A 127 9.90 -14.80 -10.52
C GLN A 127 8.94 -14.25 -11.57
N ASN A 128 7.64 -14.08 -11.27
CA ASN A 128 6.65 -13.63 -12.25
C ASN A 128 5.86 -12.39 -11.81
N ILE A 129 5.78 -12.08 -10.51
CA ILE A 129 5.06 -10.89 -10.02
C ILE A 129 6.05 -9.76 -9.75
N ILE A 130 6.95 -9.95 -8.77
CA ILE A 130 7.89 -8.91 -8.32
C ILE A 130 8.78 -8.35 -9.45
N PRO A 131 9.37 -9.17 -10.35
CA PRO A 131 10.18 -8.67 -11.47
C PRO A 131 9.46 -7.67 -12.38
N ASN A 132 8.13 -7.78 -12.49
CA ASN A 132 7.29 -7.00 -13.38
C ASN A 132 6.73 -5.72 -12.74
N LEU A 133 7.11 -5.40 -11.50
CA LEU A 133 6.67 -4.16 -10.85
C LEU A 133 7.33 -2.94 -11.53
N GLU A 134 6.52 -2.07 -12.10
CA GLU A 134 6.98 -0.84 -12.77
C GLU A 134 7.35 0.26 -11.77
N GLY A 135 6.92 0.11 -10.52
CA GLY A 135 7.18 0.99 -9.42
C GLY A 135 6.74 0.35 -8.12
N ASP A 136 6.95 1.08 -7.04
CA ASP A 136 6.54 0.64 -5.72
C ASP A 136 5.00 0.66 -5.57
N CYS A 137 4.49 -0.26 -4.74
CA CYS A 137 3.11 -0.27 -4.29
C CYS A 137 3.08 -0.07 -2.78
N SER A 138 2.80 1.14 -2.32
CA SER A 138 2.56 1.45 -0.91
C SER A 138 1.32 2.31 -0.74
N VAL A 139 0.66 2.21 0.41
CA VAL A 139 -0.49 3.05 0.75
C VAL A 139 -0.15 4.56 0.66
N PRO A 140 0.99 5.04 1.18
CA PRO A 140 1.39 6.44 1.00
C PRO A 140 1.51 6.86 -0.47
N GLN A 141 2.12 6.04 -1.33
CA GLN A 141 2.25 6.36 -2.75
C GLN A 141 0.90 6.38 -3.47
N LEU A 142 -0.01 5.47 -3.13
CA LEU A 142 -1.36 5.46 -3.69
C LEU A 142 -2.12 6.74 -3.31
N ASN A 143 -1.99 7.21 -2.06
CA ASN A 143 -2.60 8.45 -1.59
C ASN A 143 -1.90 9.73 -2.08
N ALA A 144 -0.70 9.62 -2.65
CA ALA A 144 -0.02 10.74 -3.29
C ALA A 144 -0.43 10.94 -4.77
N ARG A 145 -1.14 9.97 -5.37
CA ARG A 145 -1.52 10.01 -6.79
C ARG A 145 -2.75 10.89 -6.98
N ILE A 146 -2.53 12.18 -7.18
CA ILE A 146 -3.59 13.15 -7.50
C ILE A 146 -3.89 13.07 -8.99
N GLU A 147 -5.16 12.94 -9.35
CA GLU A 147 -5.63 13.14 -10.73
C GLU A 147 -6.44 14.44 -10.83
N SER A 148 -6.32 15.10 -11.97
CA SER A 148 -6.94 16.40 -12.22
C SER A 148 -7.78 16.35 -13.48
N LYS A 149 -8.90 17.08 -13.48
CA LYS A 149 -9.78 17.21 -14.64
C LYS A 149 -10.31 18.63 -14.73
N VAL A 150 -10.49 19.16 -15.94
CA VAL A 150 -11.23 20.41 -16.17
C VAL A 150 -12.70 20.16 -15.86
N LEU A 151 -13.23 20.87 -14.87
CA LEU A 151 -14.64 20.80 -14.48
C LEU A 151 -15.47 21.80 -15.26
N GLU A 152 -14.95 23.03 -15.38
CA GLU A 152 -15.63 24.14 -16.04
C GLU A 152 -14.62 24.93 -16.85
N THR A 153 -15.05 25.52 -17.96
CA THR A 153 -14.26 26.47 -18.74
C THR A 153 -15.10 27.72 -18.93
N TYR A 154 -14.56 28.87 -18.56
CA TYR A 154 -15.21 30.16 -18.82
C TYR A 154 -14.36 31.00 -19.75
N THR A 155 -15.04 31.81 -20.57
CA THR A 155 -14.39 32.77 -21.46
C THR A 155 -14.64 34.16 -20.92
N TYR A 156 -13.56 34.95 -20.76
CA TYR A 156 -13.65 36.38 -20.49
C TYR A 156 -12.92 37.15 -21.58
N TYR A 157 -13.27 38.40 -21.79
CA TYR A 157 -12.57 39.27 -22.74
C TYR A 157 -11.54 40.10 -22.00
N ASP A 158 -10.29 40.12 -22.49
CA ASP A 158 -9.26 40.98 -21.92
C ASP A 158 -9.46 42.46 -22.32
N SER A 159 -8.56 43.34 -21.87
CA SER A 159 -8.65 44.78 -22.15
C SER A 159 -8.62 45.13 -23.64
N ASN A 160 -8.14 44.22 -24.49
CA ASN A 160 -8.07 44.40 -25.94
C ASN A 160 -9.24 43.70 -26.66
N ASN A 161 -10.28 43.31 -25.92
CA ASN A 161 -11.44 42.57 -26.42
C ASN A 161 -11.07 41.20 -27.04
N ILE A 162 -9.98 40.58 -26.56
CA ILE A 162 -9.57 39.24 -27.01
C ILE A 162 -10.14 38.20 -26.03
N PRO A 163 -10.83 37.15 -26.53
CA PRO A 163 -11.37 36.11 -25.66
C PRO A 163 -10.24 35.27 -25.06
N ARG A 164 -10.23 35.18 -23.72
CA ARG A 164 -9.35 34.35 -22.91
C ARG A 164 -10.15 33.27 -22.23
N LYS A 165 -9.63 32.04 -22.26
CA LYS A 165 -10.23 30.90 -21.58
C LYS A 165 -9.58 30.71 -20.22
N VAL A 166 -10.39 30.43 -19.22
CA VAL A 166 -9.92 29.96 -17.92
C VAL A 166 -10.55 28.61 -17.64
N GLU A 167 -9.72 27.67 -17.25
CA GLU A 167 -10.12 26.33 -16.88
C GLU A 167 -10.16 26.23 -15.36
N ILE A 168 -11.33 25.91 -14.82
CA ILE A 168 -11.47 25.50 -13.43
C ILE A 168 -11.16 24.01 -13.37
N LYS A 169 -10.07 23.68 -12.69
CA LYS A 169 -9.67 22.30 -12.46
C LYS A 169 -10.30 21.77 -11.18
N GLY A 170 -10.47 20.46 -11.19
CA GLY A 170 -10.84 19.69 -10.03
C GLY A 170 -9.81 18.61 -9.79
N HIS A 171 -9.67 18.21 -8.52
CA HIS A 171 -8.68 17.25 -8.06
C HIS A 171 -9.32 16.18 -7.18
N ARG A 172 -8.77 14.97 -7.24
CA ARG A 172 -9.02 13.89 -6.28
C ARG A 172 -7.81 12.95 -6.20
N ILE A 173 -7.77 12.10 -5.17
CA ILE A 173 -6.87 10.94 -5.20
C ILE A 173 -7.37 9.96 -6.25
N ASN A 174 -6.45 9.42 -7.05
CA ASN A 174 -6.75 8.51 -8.13
C ASN A 174 -7.35 7.20 -7.56
N PRO A 175 -8.59 6.83 -7.91
CA PRO A 175 -9.27 5.66 -7.38
C PRO A 175 -8.84 4.34 -8.03
N LYS A 176 -7.94 4.37 -9.02
CA LYS A 176 -7.41 3.17 -9.68
C LYS A 176 -6.08 2.79 -9.05
N ALA A 177 -5.93 1.53 -8.64
CA ALA A 177 -4.65 0.99 -8.19
C ALA A 177 -3.60 1.08 -9.31
N THR A 178 -2.32 1.10 -8.96
CA THR A 178 -1.25 0.98 -9.95
C THR A 178 -1.13 -0.46 -10.43
N ARG A 179 -0.52 -0.68 -11.60
CA ARG A 179 -0.29 -2.03 -12.11
C ARG A 179 0.51 -2.90 -11.12
N SER A 180 1.52 -2.32 -10.46
CA SER A 180 2.26 -3.00 -9.39
C SER A 180 1.36 -3.45 -8.24
N CYS A 181 0.45 -2.59 -7.79
CA CYS A 181 -0.48 -2.93 -6.72
C CYS A 181 -1.49 -4.00 -7.12
N GLU A 182 -1.99 -3.95 -8.35
CA GLU A 182 -2.85 -5.01 -8.89
C GLU A 182 -2.13 -6.36 -8.92
N LEU A 183 -0.88 -6.38 -9.41
CA LEU A 183 -0.07 -7.60 -9.49
C LEU A 183 0.20 -8.19 -8.10
N LEU A 184 0.58 -7.35 -7.13
CA LEU A 184 0.86 -7.81 -5.77
C LEU A 184 -0.41 -8.33 -5.08
N SER A 185 -1.55 -7.66 -5.26
CA SER A 185 -2.82 -8.05 -4.64
C SER A 185 -3.37 -9.40 -5.13
N GLN A 186 -2.84 -9.94 -6.22
CA GLN A 186 -3.25 -11.24 -6.78
C GLN A 186 -2.53 -12.43 -6.12
N SER A 187 -1.44 -12.19 -5.38
CA SER A 187 -0.64 -13.26 -4.79
C SER A 187 -1.13 -13.64 -3.39
N PRO A 188 -1.21 -14.94 -3.06
CA PRO A 188 -1.52 -15.39 -1.70
C PRO A 188 -0.40 -15.09 -0.69
N TYR A 189 0.81 -14.80 -1.18
CA TYR A 189 1.99 -14.50 -0.37
C TYR A 189 2.14 -13.01 -0.03
N THR A 190 1.14 -12.19 -0.34
CA THR A 190 1.16 -10.78 -0.02
C THR A 190 -0.03 -10.37 0.85
N ASP A 191 0.20 -9.34 1.66
CA ASP A 191 -0.81 -8.80 2.58
C ASP A 191 -1.53 -7.57 2.02
N PHE A 192 -1.46 -7.37 0.69
CA PHE A 192 -2.21 -6.31 0.02
C PHE A 192 -3.71 -6.64 0.02
N ARG A 193 -4.46 -5.83 0.76
CA ARG A 193 -5.92 -5.77 0.82
C ARG A 193 -6.32 -4.31 0.66
N LEU A 194 -5.95 -3.77 -0.49
CA LEU A 194 -6.10 -2.34 -0.80
C LEU A 194 -7.58 -2.02 -1.02
N SER A 195 -8.06 -1.00 -0.32
CA SER A 195 -9.43 -0.50 -0.42
C SER A 195 -9.44 1.00 -0.59
N TYR A 196 -10.30 1.50 -1.49
CA TYR A 196 -10.50 2.93 -1.73
C TYR A 196 -11.77 3.40 -1.00
N GLN A 197 -11.63 4.32 -0.05
CA GLN A 197 -12.71 4.76 0.86
C GLN A 197 -13.20 6.19 0.63
N CYS A 198 -12.58 6.95 -0.27
CA CYS A 198 -12.98 8.33 -0.53
C CYS A 198 -14.17 8.44 -1.48
N SER A 199 -14.78 9.62 -1.50
CA SER A 199 -15.66 10.01 -2.60
C SER A 199 -14.89 10.02 -3.93
N GLN A 200 -15.59 9.65 -5.00
CA GLN A 200 -15.07 9.73 -6.37
C GLN A 200 -15.31 11.10 -7.02
N LYS A 201 -15.87 12.09 -6.33
CA LYS A 201 -16.00 13.43 -6.91
C LYS A 201 -14.65 14.14 -7.02
N PHE A 202 -14.57 15.10 -7.94
CA PHE A 202 -13.46 16.04 -8.02
C PHE A 202 -13.79 17.29 -7.22
N TYR A 203 -12.84 17.77 -6.42
CA TYR A 203 -12.94 19.00 -5.64
C TYR A 203 -12.25 20.14 -6.39
N LYS A 204 -12.83 21.34 -6.42
CA LYS A 204 -12.20 22.51 -7.09
C LYS A 204 -10.85 22.83 -6.45
N ASP A 205 -9.94 23.48 -7.18
CA ASP A 205 -8.59 23.84 -6.68
C ASP A 205 -8.59 24.45 -5.28
N ILE A 206 -9.50 25.40 -5.02
CA ILE A 206 -9.61 26.07 -3.73
C ILE A 206 -10.02 25.11 -2.61
N GLU A 207 -10.94 24.19 -2.86
CA GLU A 207 -11.39 23.18 -1.91
C GLU A 207 -10.26 22.18 -1.64
N TRP A 208 -9.59 21.74 -2.71
CA TRP A 208 -8.50 20.80 -2.63
C TRP A 208 -7.31 21.36 -1.86
N GLN A 209 -6.85 22.57 -2.17
CA GLN A 209 -5.70 23.19 -1.52
C GLN A 209 -5.98 23.47 -0.03
N SER A 210 -7.18 23.93 0.30
CA SER A 210 -7.60 24.15 1.69
C SER A 210 -7.97 22.87 2.45
N SER A 211 -8.04 21.73 1.77
CA SER A 211 -8.53 20.45 2.31
C SER A 211 -9.94 20.54 2.89
N LYS A 212 -10.77 21.41 2.32
CA LYS A 212 -12.12 21.74 2.78
C LYS A 212 -13.10 21.78 1.61
N GLU A 213 -14.13 20.96 1.68
CA GLU A 213 -15.23 20.99 0.72
C GLU A 213 -16.19 22.12 1.10
N ILE A 214 -16.55 22.96 0.14
CA ILE A 214 -17.50 24.06 0.30
C ILE A 214 -18.91 23.50 0.24
N LEU A 215 -19.67 23.69 1.32
CA LEU A 215 -21.08 23.30 1.40
C LEU A 215 -22.01 24.43 0.94
N GLY A 216 -21.58 25.67 1.12
CA GLY A 216 -22.33 26.85 0.69
C GLY A 216 -21.72 28.15 1.22
N THR A 217 -22.17 29.26 0.64
CA THR A 217 -21.80 30.62 1.09
C THR A 217 -22.60 31.00 2.34
N ILE A 218 -21.97 31.69 3.28
CA ILE A 218 -22.56 32.15 4.54
C ILE A 218 -22.22 33.62 4.80
N SER A 219 -22.93 34.27 5.71
CA SER A 219 -22.59 35.62 6.18
C SER A 219 -21.34 35.62 7.06
N LYS A 220 -20.67 36.78 7.18
CA LYS A 220 -19.55 36.97 8.10
C LYS A 220 -19.91 36.61 9.55
N ALA A 221 -21.09 37.01 10.01
CA ALA A 221 -21.57 36.72 11.36
C ALA A 221 -21.79 35.21 11.62
N GLN A 222 -22.17 34.44 10.59
CA GLN A 222 -22.24 32.98 10.69
C GLN A 222 -20.83 32.37 10.69
N TYR A 223 -19.94 32.86 9.82
CA TYR A 223 -18.56 32.40 9.73
C TYR A 223 -17.78 32.54 11.04
N GLU A 224 -17.97 33.67 11.74
CA GLU A 224 -17.29 33.95 13.00
C GLU A 224 -17.68 32.97 14.13
N LYS A 225 -18.84 32.32 14.01
CA LYS A 225 -19.36 31.32 14.98
C LYS A 225 -18.89 29.90 14.70
N LEU A 226 -18.31 29.62 13.52
CA LEU A 226 -17.87 28.28 13.13
C LEU A 226 -16.43 28.00 13.58
N ASP A 227 -16.14 26.73 13.81
CA ASP A 227 -14.78 26.25 14.06
C ASP A 227 -13.90 26.39 12.80
N GLU A 228 -12.58 26.44 12.99
CA GLU A 228 -11.63 26.62 11.90
C GLU A 228 -11.76 25.54 10.81
N ASN A 229 -12.00 24.28 11.17
CA ASN A 229 -12.16 23.18 10.23
C ASN A 229 -13.51 23.20 9.47
N GLN A 230 -14.49 24.00 9.92
CA GLN A 230 -15.83 24.12 9.34
C GLN A 230 -16.02 25.38 8.51
N ARG A 231 -14.98 26.20 8.36
CA ARG A 231 -15.08 27.49 7.67
C ARG A 231 -13.92 27.77 6.72
N LEU A 232 -14.21 28.51 5.66
CA LEU A 232 -13.21 29.02 4.73
C LEU A 232 -13.56 30.46 4.34
N ARG A 233 -12.56 31.35 4.35
CA ARG A 233 -12.70 32.70 3.78
C ARG A 233 -11.82 32.79 2.54
N VAL A 234 -12.35 33.36 1.46
CA VAL A 234 -11.62 33.53 0.21
C VAL A 234 -11.69 35.01 -0.15
N LYS A 235 -10.55 35.61 -0.50
CA LYS A 235 -10.52 37.00 -0.94
C LYS A 235 -11.32 37.12 -2.23
N LYS A 236 -12.24 38.09 -2.30
CA LYS A 236 -13.01 38.34 -3.52
C LYS A 236 -12.07 38.74 -4.65
N THR A 237 -12.27 38.13 -5.81
CA THR A 237 -11.61 38.57 -7.03
C THR A 237 -12.24 39.89 -7.47
N LEU A 238 -11.44 40.96 -7.47
CA LEU A 238 -11.88 42.27 -7.94
C LEU A 238 -12.27 42.20 -9.41
N THR A 239 -13.41 42.76 -9.76
CA THR A 239 -13.81 43.01 -11.15
C THR A 239 -12.82 43.95 -11.83
N GLN A 240 -12.75 43.92 -13.15
CA GLN A 240 -11.86 44.80 -13.91
C GLN A 240 -12.14 46.29 -13.64
N LYS A 241 -13.41 46.64 -13.37
CA LYS A 241 -13.82 47.99 -12.96
C LYS A 241 -13.24 48.38 -11.60
N GLU A 242 -13.35 47.50 -10.61
CA GLU A 242 -12.80 47.72 -9.27
C GLU A 242 -11.27 47.76 -9.30
N GLN A 243 -10.62 46.91 -10.10
CA GLN A 243 -9.17 46.97 -10.32
C GLN A 243 -8.73 48.31 -10.89
N ARG A 244 -9.45 48.85 -11.90
CA ARG A 244 -9.17 50.17 -12.49
C ARG A 244 -9.40 51.30 -11.48
N GLN A 245 -10.47 51.24 -10.70
CA GLN A 245 -10.74 52.21 -9.64
C GLN A 245 -9.63 52.21 -8.59
N ASN A 246 -9.17 51.03 -8.18
CA ASN A 246 -8.07 50.89 -7.23
C ASN A 246 -6.75 51.44 -7.78
N ALA A 247 -6.45 51.22 -9.07
CA ALA A 247 -5.28 51.79 -9.72
C ALA A 247 -5.31 53.34 -9.75
N ILE A 248 -6.48 53.93 -10.03
CA ILE A 248 -6.67 55.39 -10.01
C ILE A 248 -6.53 55.95 -8.58
N ALA A 249 -7.15 55.30 -7.59
CA ALA A 249 -7.04 55.68 -6.19
C ALA A 249 -5.58 55.66 -5.73
N LYS A 250 -4.85 54.59 -6.09
CA LYS A 250 -3.41 54.46 -5.81
C LYS A 250 -2.59 55.58 -6.44
N ALA A 251 -2.82 55.90 -7.71
CA ALA A 251 -2.11 56.98 -8.40
C ALA A 251 -2.36 58.37 -7.79
N LYS A 252 -3.50 58.55 -7.10
CA LYS A 252 -3.89 59.80 -6.43
C LYS A 252 -3.58 59.82 -4.93
N ASN A 253 -2.86 58.82 -4.40
CA ASN A 253 -2.64 58.63 -2.96
C ASN A 253 -3.95 58.63 -2.13
N LEU A 254 -5.03 58.10 -2.70
CA LEU A 254 -6.31 57.93 -2.02
C LEU A 254 -6.36 56.59 -1.28
N PRO A 255 -7.16 56.48 -0.19
CA PRO A 255 -7.41 55.21 0.48
C PRO A 255 -7.94 54.16 -0.49
N LEU A 256 -7.34 52.98 -0.50
CA LEU A 256 -7.82 51.83 -1.27
C LEU A 256 -9.06 51.22 -0.59
N PRO A 257 -10.00 50.64 -1.36
CA PRO A 257 -11.11 49.90 -0.79
C PRO A 257 -10.63 48.75 0.11
N ILE A 258 -11.37 48.52 1.20
CA ILE A 258 -11.12 47.45 2.17
C ILE A 258 -11.17 46.11 1.44
N GLU A 259 -10.25 45.20 1.76
CA GLU A 259 -10.26 43.85 1.18
C GLU A 259 -11.59 43.14 1.49
N GLU A 260 -12.34 42.80 0.45
CA GLU A 260 -13.56 42.03 0.58
C GLU A 260 -13.28 40.53 0.51
N TYR A 261 -14.07 39.77 1.28
CA TYR A 261 -13.96 38.32 1.41
C TYR A 261 -15.33 37.68 1.22
N ASP A 262 -15.34 36.53 0.55
CA ASP A 262 -16.43 35.57 0.58
C ASP A 262 -16.21 34.57 1.72
N TYR A 263 -17.29 34.22 2.40
CA TYR A 263 -17.28 33.32 3.55
C TYR A 263 -18.08 32.06 3.24
N TYR A 264 -17.51 30.90 3.56
CA TYR A 264 -18.10 29.60 3.26
C TYR A 264 -18.18 28.72 4.50
N GLN A 265 -19.28 27.97 4.59
CA GLN A 265 -19.35 26.79 5.45
C GLN A 265 -18.72 25.61 4.71
N THR A 266 -17.90 24.84 5.42
CA THR A 266 -17.14 23.75 4.84
C THR A 266 -17.17 22.49 5.69
N LYS A 267 -16.74 21.37 5.11
CA LYS A 267 -16.34 20.17 5.85
C LYS A 267 -14.97 19.67 5.39
N PRO A 268 -14.21 18.95 6.25
CA PRO A 268 -12.91 18.41 5.86
C PRO A 268 -12.99 17.44 4.68
N ILE A 269 -12.03 17.51 3.78
CA ILE A 269 -11.83 16.52 2.71
C ILE A 269 -10.91 15.43 3.25
N ASN A 270 -11.38 14.18 3.26
CA ASN A 270 -10.49 13.05 3.48
C ASN A 270 -9.57 12.87 2.26
N LYS A 271 -8.25 12.96 2.50
CA LYS A 271 -7.19 12.73 1.48
C LYS A 271 -6.44 11.40 1.68
N THR A 272 -6.80 10.63 2.70
CA THR A 272 -6.33 9.26 2.91
C THR A 272 -7.40 8.33 2.36
N CYS A 273 -7.32 8.06 1.06
CA CYS A 273 -8.35 7.35 0.31
C CYS A 273 -8.06 5.86 0.18
N TRP A 274 -6.80 5.50 -0.06
CA TRP A 274 -6.34 4.13 -0.06
C TRP A 274 -5.96 3.73 1.36
N VAL A 275 -6.46 2.58 1.79
CA VAL A 275 -6.06 1.91 3.03
C VAL A 275 -5.75 0.45 2.74
N ASN A 276 -4.98 -0.19 3.61
CA ASN A 276 -4.83 -1.64 3.60
C ASN A 276 -5.65 -2.23 4.74
N LEU A 277 -6.61 -3.09 4.41
CA LEU A 277 -7.46 -3.74 5.40
C LEU A 277 -6.67 -4.82 6.15
N ALA A 278 -6.98 -5.03 7.43
CA ALA A 278 -6.41 -6.11 8.22
C ALA A 278 -6.92 -7.46 7.70
N ARG A 279 -6.13 -8.52 7.92
CA ARG A 279 -6.59 -9.90 7.68
C ARG A 279 -7.54 -10.27 8.82
N GLU A 280 -8.79 -10.56 8.47
CA GLU A 280 -9.80 -11.14 9.37
C GLU A 280 -9.44 -12.59 9.75
#